data_AF-A0A372IKT3-F1
#
_entry.id   AF-A0A372IKT3-F1
#
_cell.length_a   1.000
_cell.length_b   1.000
_cell.length_c   1.000
_cell.angle_alpha   90.00
_cell.angle_beta   90.00
_cell.angle_gamma   90.00
#
_symmetry.space_group_name_H-M   'P 1'
#
loop_
_entity.id
_entity.type
_entity.pdbx_description
1 polymer ?
#
loop_
_entity_poly.entity_id
_entity_poly.type
_entity_poly.pdbx_seq_one_letter_code
_entity_poly.pdbx_strand_id
1 'polypeptide(L)'
;MRYSRFFGSLALAAGILFTTNLKAPAQISINIGPAPVCPYGYFDYPPYDCAPYGYYGQDWFINGLFIGAGPWFHGPHGFYGHVDNRWDPHHGYAGPLPQRGQRPFNGFHANEARDGRGHAGTAGHDGRGEHSGGFQGGGHAGHGGGRR
;
A
#
# COMPACT_ATOMS: atom_id res chain seq x y z
N MET A 1 59.52 -27.83 38.28
CA MET A 1 58.38 -28.39 37.52
C MET A 1 57.07 -27.97 38.20
N ARG A 2 56.31 -26.98 37.67
CA ARG A 2 54.88 -26.75 38.04
C ARG A 2 54.16 -25.61 37.29
N TYR A 3 54.77 -24.91 36.32
CA TYR A 3 54.09 -23.86 35.54
C TYR A 3 53.41 -24.35 34.25
N SER A 4 53.68 -25.59 33.81
CA SER A 4 53.14 -26.14 32.55
C SER A 4 51.63 -26.41 32.57
N ARG A 5 51.00 -26.50 33.76
CA ARG A 5 49.56 -26.80 33.88
C ARG A 5 48.66 -25.56 33.77
N PHE A 6 49.21 -24.36 33.89
CA PHE A 6 48.41 -23.12 33.83
C PHE A 6 48.27 -22.56 32.41
N PHE A 7 49.22 -22.85 31.52
CA PHE A 7 49.14 -22.41 30.12
C PHE A 7 48.17 -23.24 29.26
N GLY A 8 47.90 -24.49 29.63
CA GLY A 8 46.95 -25.34 28.89
C GLY A 8 45.49 -24.92 29.09
N SER A 9 45.15 -24.40 30.27
CA SER A 9 43.77 -24.06 30.63
C SER A 9 43.28 -22.73 30.04
N LEU A 10 44.19 -21.81 29.74
CA LEU A 10 43.83 -20.50 29.15
C LEU A 10 43.51 -20.61 27.65
N ALA A 11 44.09 -21.60 26.95
CA ALA A 11 43.85 -21.82 25.53
C ALA A 11 42.46 -22.44 25.26
N LEU A 12 41.94 -23.25 26.17
CA LEU A 12 40.62 -23.89 26.00
C LEU A 12 39.45 -22.93 26.26
N ALA A 13 39.63 -21.95 27.16
CA ALA A 13 38.60 -20.95 27.46
C ALA A 13 38.46 -19.87 26.37
N ALA A 14 39.52 -19.61 25.59
CA ALA A 14 39.49 -18.63 24.50
C ALA A 14 38.77 -19.14 23.23
N GLY A 15 38.62 -20.47 23.06
CA GLY A 15 37.99 -21.07 21.89
C GLY A 15 36.46 -21.07 21.87
N ILE A 16 35.80 -20.90 23.03
CA ILE A 16 34.34 -21.06 23.17
C ILE A 16 33.57 -19.74 22.96
N LEU A 17 34.25 -18.59 22.94
CA LEU A 17 33.60 -17.28 22.84
C LEU A 17 33.28 -16.80 21.40
N PHE A 18 33.63 -17.57 20.36
CA PHE A 18 33.46 -17.13 18.97
C PHE A 18 32.25 -17.70 18.23
N THR A 19 31.38 -18.49 18.87
CA THR A 19 30.12 -18.94 18.24
C THR A 19 28.96 -17.99 18.53
N THR A 20 29.16 -16.69 18.33
CA THR A 20 28.00 -15.79 18.23
C THR A 20 27.43 -15.97 16.82
N ASN A 21 26.26 -16.61 16.73
CA ASN A 21 25.43 -16.55 15.53
C ASN A 21 25.02 -15.09 15.34
N LEU A 22 25.86 -14.30 14.68
CA LEU A 22 25.47 -13.01 14.13
C LEU A 22 24.43 -13.32 13.06
N LYS A 23 23.15 -13.35 13.44
CA LYS A 23 22.05 -13.16 12.49
C LYS A 23 22.25 -11.77 11.91
N ALA A 24 23.00 -11.70 10.82
CA ALA A 24 23.16 -10.48 10.05
C ALA A 24 21.75 -9.99 9.69
N PRO A 25 21.43 -8.70 9.87
CA PRO A 25 20.18 -8.18 9.35
C PRO A 25 20.17 -8.45 7.84
N ALA A 26 19.23 -9.27 7.38
CA ALA A 26 19.03 -9.48 5.96
C ALA A 26 18.75 -8.12 5.32
N GLN A 27 19.65 -7.68 4.44
CA GLN A 27 19.51 -6.43 3.72
C GLN A 27 18.47 -6.63 2.62
N ILE A 28 17.20 -6.38 2.94
CA ILE A 28 16.12 -6.45 1.95
C ILE A 28 16.21 -5.17 1.11
N SER A 29 16.87 -5.26 -0.04
CA SER A 29 16.83 -4.22 -1.07
C SER A 29 15.46 -4.27 -1.74
N ILE A 30 14.61 -3.28 -1.47
CA ILE A 30 13.35 -3.11 -2.19
C ILE A 30 13.67 -2.30 -3.44
N ASN A 31 13.91 -2.97 -4.56
CA ASN A 31 13.99 -2.30 -5.85
C ASN A 31 12.58 -1.89 -6.28
N ILE A 32 12.28 -0.60 -6.17
CA ILE A 32 11.01 -0.04 -6.64
C ILE A 32 11.09 0.02 -8.16
N GLY A 33 10.51 -1.00 -8.80
CA GLY A 33 10.43 -1.13 -10.25
C GLY A 33 9.40 -0.19 -10.89
N PRO A 34 8.93 -0.47 -12.12
CA PRO A 34 7.80 0.24 -12.70
C PRO A 34 6.52 0.04 -11.87
N ALA A 35 5.57 0.96 -11.99
CA ALA A 35 4.28 0.88 -11.30
C ALA A 35 3.53 -0.43 -11.68
N PRO A 36 2.85 -1.08 -10.74
CA PRO A 36 2.04 -2.27 -11.01
C PRO A 36 0.95 -2.01 -12.05
N VAL A 37 0.77 -2.96 -12.99
CA VAL A 37 -0.30 -2.91 -13.98
C VAL A 37 -1.51 -3.69 -13.46
N CYS A 38 -2.40 -2.98 -12.79
CA CYS A 38 -3.60 -3.53 -12.15
C CYS A 38 -4.88 -2.96 -12.75
N PRO A 39 -6.01 -3.70 -12.73
CA PRO A 39 -7.26 -3.25 -13.34
C PRO A 39 -7.80 -1.92 -12.77
N TYR A 40 -7.65 -1.69 -11.47
CA TYR A 40 -8.25 -0.54 -10.76
C TYR A 40 -7.25 0.25 -9.94
N GLY A 41 -5.96 0.04 -10.20
CA GLY A 41 -4.87 0.52 -9.36
C GLY A 41 -4.39 -0.53 -8.34
N TYR A 42 -3.51 -0.08 -7.47
CA TYR A 42 -2.75 -0.89 -6.52
C TYR A 42 -2.68 -0.15 -5.19
N PHE A 43 -2.50 -0.87 -4.08
CA PHE A 43 -2.46 -0.25 -2.74
C PHE A 43 -1.36 0.81 -2.64
N ASP A 44 -1.57 1.80 -1.79
CA ASP A 44 -0.64 2.91 -1.54
C ASP A 44 0.56 2.52 -0.66
N TYR A 45 0.59 1.28 -0.16
CA TYR A 45 1.64 0.71 0.67
C TYR A 45 2.32 -0.51 0.03
N PRO A 46 3.60 -0.79 0.37
CA PRO A 46 4.29 -2.00 -0.05
C PRO A 46 3.58 -3.29 0.41
N PRO A 47 3.51 -4.34 -0.42
CA PRO A 47 4.25 -4.53 -1.68
C PRO A 47 3.56 -3.96 -2.94
N TYR A 48 2.57 -3.07 -2.79
CA TYR A 48 1.81 -2.47 -3.89
C TYR A 48 1.00 -3.49 -4.71
N ASP A 49 0.33 -4.43 -4.02
CA ASP A 49 -0.55 -5.40 -4.67
C ASP A 49 -1.75 -4.72 -5.33
N CYS A 50 -2.37 -5.39 -6.31
CA CYS A 50 -3.55 -4.86 -6.98
C CYS A 50 -4.72 -4.67 -6.01
N ALA A 51 -5.31 -3.47 -6.00
CA ALA A 51 -6.40 -3.14 -5.10
C ALA A 51 -7.76 -3.49 -5.73
N PRO A 52 -8.68 -4.14 -4.99
CA PRO A 52 -10.02 -4.43 -5.50
C PRO A 52 -10.76 -3.19 -6.00
N TYR A 53 -11.70 -3.39 -6.93
CA TYR A 53 -12.61 -2.31 -7.29
C TYR A 53 -13.35 -1.82 -6.03
N GLY A 54 -13.35 -0.50 -5.83
CA GLY A 54 -13.97 0.10 -4.65
C GLY A 54 -13.03 0.29 -3.47
N TYR A 55 -11.74 0.00 -3.56
CA TYR A 55 -10.78 0.49 -2.55
C TYR A 55 -10.57 2.00 -2.68
N TYR A 56 -10.33 2.49 -3.91
CA TYR A 56 -10.18 3.90 -4.20
C TYR A 56 -11.51 4.55 -4.57
N GLY A 57 -11.74 5.77 -4.08
CA GLY A 57 -12.83 6.66 -4.49
C GLY A 57 -12.59 7.34 -5.83
N GLN A 58 -13.50 8.21 -6.26
CA GLN A 58 -13.42 8.85 -7.58
C GLN A 58 -12.19 9.76 -7.72
N ASP A 59 -11.71 10.30 -6.60
CA ASP A 59 -10.61 11.27 -6.53
C ASP A 59 -9.30 10.75 -7.12
N TRP A 60 -9.15 9.42 -7.12
CA TRP A 60 -7.98 8.70 -7.61
C TRP A 60 -8.04 8.41 -9.11
N PHE A 61 -9.09 8.87 -9.81
CA PHE A 61 -9.31 8.59 -11.21
C PHE A 61 -9.55 9.86 -12.02
N ILE A 62 -8.83 10.00 -13.12
CA ILE A 62 -9.08 11.04 -14.12
C ILE A 62 -9.57 10.36 -15.39
N ASN A 63 -10.81 10.66 -15.80
CA ASN A 63 -11.47 10.00 -16.94
C ASN A 63 -11.46 8.46 -16.84
N GLY A 64 -11.58 7.93 -15.62
CA GLY A 64 -11.53 6.50 -15.34
C GLY A 64 -10.14 5.89 -15.31
N LEU A 65 -9.07 6.66 -15.51
CA LEU A 65 -7.70 6.20 -15.38
C LEU A 65 -7.18 6.44 -13.96
N PHE A 66 -6.70 5.38 -13.30
CA PHE A 66 -6.05 5.49 -12.00
C PHE A 66 -4.80 6.37 -12.11
N ILE A 67 -4.73 7.41 -11.28
CA ILE A 67 -3.65 8.40 -11.35
C ILE A 67 -2.34 7.93 -10.71
N GLY A 68 -2.40 6.88 -9.90
CA GLY A 68 -1.26 6.30 -9.21
C GLY A 68 -1.27 6.53 -7.71
N ALA A 69 -0.50 5.71 -7.00
CA ALA A 69 -0.14 5.88 -5.60
C ALA A 69 1.32 5.46 -5.38
N GLY A 70 1.80 5.61 -4.16
CA GLY A 70 3.15 5.28 -3.74
C GLY A 70 4.23 6.11 -4.43
N PRO A 71 5.42 5.51 -4.65
CA PRO A 71 6.59 6.20 -5.22
C PRO A 71 6.39 6.75 -6.63
N TRP A 72 5.38 6.28 -7.36
CA TRP A 72 5.10 6.68 -8.75
C TRP A 72 4.13 7.85 -8.88
N PHE A 73 3.43 8.20 -7.80
CA PHE A 73 2.50 9.32 -7.82
C PHE A 73 3.20 10.63 -7.46
N HIS A 74 3.19 11.57 -8.39
CA HIS A 74 3.76 12.91 -8.24
C HIS A 74 2.70 14.01 -8.40
N GLY A 75 1.44 13.69 -8.04
CA GLY A 75 0.32 14.59 -8.19
C GLY A 75 0.43 15.88 -7.35
N PRO A 76 -0.63 16.70 -7.37
CA PRO A 76 -0.60 18.01 -6.74
C PRO A 76 -0.31 17.92 -5.25
N HIS A 77 0.44 18.91 -4.75
CA HIS A 77 0.76 18.99 -3.33
C HIS A 77 -0.52 19.13 -2.49
N GLY A 78 -0.63 18.36 -1.41
CA GLY A 78 -1.80 18.36 -0.54
C GLY A 78 -3.01 17.60 -1.10
N PHE A 79 -2.82 16.77 -2.13
CA PHE A 79 -3.85 15.84 -2.56
C PHE A 79 -4.18 14.83 -1.46
N TYR A 80 -5.47 14.67 -1.17
CA TYR A 80 -6.03 13.59 -0.37
C TYR A 80 -7.28 13.09 -1.10
N GLY A 81 -7.27 11.81 -1.47
CA GLY A 81 -8.41 11.16 -2.11
C GLY A 81 -9.05 10.15 -1.16
N HIS A 82 -10.36 9.96 -1.30
CA HIS A 82 -11.07 9.01 -0.45
C HIS A 82 -10.68 7.56 -0.76
N VAL A 83 -10.65 6.75 0.30
CA VAL A 83 -10.50 5.31 0.24
C VAL A 83 -11.58 4.64 1.09
N ASP A 84 -11.74 3.35 0.85
CA ASP A 84 -12.66 2.48 1.57
C ASP A 84 -11.89 1.26 2.09
N ASN A 85 -11.49 1.36 3.35
CA ASN A 85 -10.69 0.32 4.01
C ASN A 85 -11.41 -1.02 4.16
N ARG A 86 -12.71 -1.13 3.87
CA ARG A 86 -13.39 -2.45 3.87
C ARG A 86 -12.82 -3.40 2.81
N TRP A 87 -12.13 -2.85 1.81
CA TRP A 87 -11.43 -3.58 0.75
C TRP A 87 -9.93 -3.74 0.99
N ASP A 88 -9.43 -3.32 2.16
CA ASP A 88 -8.03 -3.40 2.54
C ASP A 88 -7.75 -4.67 3.37
N PRO A 89 -6.82 -5.53 2.95
CA PRO A 89 -6.40 -6.72 3.71
C PRO A 89 -5.93 -6.41 5.15
N HIS A 90 -5.27 -5.27 5.38
CA HIS A 90 -4.85 -4.84 6.72
C HIS A 90 -6.04 -4.49 7.63
N HIS A 91 -7.20 -4.20 7.05
CA HIS A 91 -8.43 -3.89 7.76
C HIS A 91 -9.43 -5.06 7.74
N GLY A 92 -8.97 -6.28 7.42
CA GLY A 92 -9.74 -7.52 7.52
C GLY A 92 -10.43 -7.95 6.23
N TYR A 93 -10.16 -7.30 5.10
CA TYR A 93 -10.61 -7.79 3.80
C TYR A 93 -9.92 -9.13 3.46
N ALA A 94 -10.72 -10.17 3.24
CA ALA A 94 -10.24 -11.51 2.87
C ALA A 94 -10.79 -11.96 1.50
N GLY A 95 -11.33 -11.03 0.71
CA GLY A 95 -11.86 -11.33 -0.61
C GLY A 95 -10.77 -11.49 -1.68
N PRO A 96 -11.16 -11.92 -2.89
CA PRO A 96 -10.21 -12.09 -3.98
C PRO A 96 -9.64 -10.74 -4.44
N LEU A 97 -8.32 -10.68 -4.59
CA LEU A 97 -7.65 -9.57 -5.28
C LEU A 97 -8.01 -9.58 -6.77
N PRO A 98 -8.06 -8.40 -7.42
CA PRO A 98 -8.55 -8.29 -8.79
C PRO A 98 -7.61 -8.96 -9.78
N GLN A 99 -8.20 -9.61 -10.78
CA GLN A 99 -7.49 -10.13 -11.94
C GLN A 99 -7.78 -9.30 -13.17
N ARG A 100 -6.93 -9.42 -14.20
CA ARG A 100 -7.13 -8.76 -15.50
C ARG A 100 -8.53 -9.10 -16.03
N GLY A 101 -9.31 -8.06 -16.38
CA GLY A 101 -10.65 -8.22 -16.95
C GLY A 101 -11.79 -8.37 -15.95
N GLN A 102 -11.55 -8.19 -14.65
CA GLN A 102 -12.64 -8.09 -13.68
C GLN A 102 -13.57 -6.91 -14.04
N ARG A 103 -14.85 -7.03 -13.69
CA ARG A 103 -15.86 -5.98 -13.93
C ARG A 103 -15.99 -5.05 -12.72
N PRO A 104 -16.17 -3.74 -12.95
CA PRO A 104 -16.45 -2.79 -11.87
C PRO A 104 -17.84 -3.05 -11.28
N PHE A 105 -18.08 -2.62 -10.04
CA PHE A 105 -19.37 -2.76 -9.36
C PHE A 105 -19.68 -1.51 -8.53
N ASN A 106 -20.93 -1.21 -8.18
CA ASN A 106 -21.22 -0.09 -7.28
C ASN A 106 -21.15 -0.55 -5.82
N GLY A 107 -20.54 0.24 -4.94
CA GLY A 107 -20.34 -0.18 -3.55
C GLY A 107 -19.20 0.50 -2.79
N PHE A 108 -18.51 1.47 -3.40
CA PHE A 108 -17.53 2.31 -2.68
C PHE A 108 -18.24 3.07 -1.56
N HIS A 109 -17.65 3.10 -0.37
CA HIS A 109 -18.08 3.94 0.73
C HIS A 109 -16.85 4.57 1.39
N ALA A 110 -16.63 5.86 1.12
CA ALA A 110 -15.53 6.60 1.72
C ALA A 110 -15.54 6.50 3.25
N ASN A 111 -14.44 6.04 3.83
CA ASN A 111 -14.25 5.99 5.28
C ASN A 111 -12.94 6.61 5.76
N GLU A 112 -12.02 6.90 4.85
CA GLU A 112 -10.76 7.60 5.12
C GLU A 112 -10.34 8.38 3.87
N ALA A 113 -9.49 9.38 4.03
CA ALA A 113 -8.81 10.05 2.92
C ALA A 113 -7.30 9.92 3.09
N ARG A 114 -6.59 9.67 1.98
CA ARG A 114 -5.14 9.41 1.99
C ARG A 114 -4.41 10.22 0.93
N ASP A 115 -3.18 10.64 1.25
CA ASP A 115 -2.27 11.21 0.27
C ASP A 115 -1.69 10.11 -0.62
N GLY A 116 -1.00 10.50 -1.70
CA GLY A 116 -0.39 9.55 -2.62
C GLY A 116 0.68 8.64 -2.01
N ARG A 117 1.09 8.85 -0.76
CA ARG A 117 2.07 8.02 -0.04
C ARG A 117 1.41 7.18 1.07
N GLY A 118 0.08 7.24 1.16
CA GLY A 118 -0.74 6.51 2.12
C GLY A 118 -0.83 7.13 3.51
N HIS A 119 -0.49 8.41 3.66
CA HIS A 119 -0.75 9.13 4.90
C HIS A 119 -2.22 9.52 4.98
N ALA A 120 -2.84 9.22 6.11
CA ALA A 120 -4.20 9.67 6.42
C ALA A 120 -4.28 11.20 6.48
N GLY A 121 -5.41 11.75 6.06
CA GLY A 121 -5.72 13.16 6.19
C GLY A 121 -7.18 13.48 5.86
N THR A 122 -7.42 14.69 5.38
CA THR A 122 -8.77 15.19 5.10
C THR A 122 -8.85 15.57 3.63
N ALA A 123 -9.78 14.95 2.90
CA ALA A 123 -10.14 15.39 1.56
C ALA A 123 -10.87 16.75 1.60
N GLY A 124 -10.75 17.52 0.54
CA GLY A 124 -11.37 18.87 0.44
C GLY A 124 -12.89 18.87 0.27
N HIS A 125 -13.54 17.70 0.27
CA HIS A 125 -14.98 17.51 0.11
C HIS A 125 -15.44 16.26 0.86
N ASP A 126 -16.77 16.06 0.94
CA ASP A 126 -17.35 14.86 1.51
C ASP A 126 -17.35 13.69 0.52
N GLY A 127 -16.90 12.53 0.98
CA GLY A 127 -16.94 11.30 0.17
C GLY A 127 -18.31 10.61 0.11
N ARG A 128 -19.35 11.17 0.72
CA ARG A 128 -20.70 10.57 0.72
C ARG A 128 -21.35 10.53 -0.66
N GLY A 129 -20.98 11.46 -1.54
CA GLY A 129 -21.45 11.49 -2.93
C GLY A 129 -20.72 10.51 -3.85
N GLU A 130 -19.64 9.88 -3.38
CA GLU A 130 -18.87 8.91 -4.16
C GLU A 130 -19.43 7.52 -3.91
N HIS A 131 -20.13 6.97 -4.91
CA HIS A 131 -20.74 5.64 -4.79
C HIS A 131 -20.00 4.58 -5.64
N SER A 132 -19.00 5.01 -6.40
CA SER A 132 -18.21 4.20 -7.32
C SER A 132 -16.76 4.65 -7.30
N GLY A 133 -15.83 3.71 -7.39
CA GLY A 133 -14.40 3.98 -7.40
C GLY A 133 -13.86 4.52 -8.72
N GLY A 134 -14.58 5.42 -9.40
CA GLY A 134 -14.11 6.19 -10.57
C GLY A 134 -13.78 5.44 -11.87
N PHE A 135 -13.42 4.15 -11.83
CA PHE A 135 -13.07 3.33 -12.98
C PHE A 135 -14.33 2.85 -13.71
N GLN A 136 -14.88 3.71 -14.55
CA GLN A 136 -15.98 3.38 -15.45
C GLN A 136 -15.46 3.53 -16.87
N GLY A 137 -15.20 2.40 -17.53
CA GLY A 137 -14.91 2.39 -18.96
C GLY A 137 -16.10 2.96 -19.72
N GLY A 138 -15.96 4.18 -20.25
CA GLY A 138 -17.01 4.90 -20.96
C GLY A 138 -17.89 5.71 -20.01
N GLY A 139 -17.77 7.04 -20.09
CA GLY A 139 -18.33 7.95 -19.12
C GLY A 139 -19.86 8.08 -19.15
N HIS A 140 -20.40 8.45 -17.99
CA HIS A 140 -21.58 9.29 -17.87
C HIS A 140 -21.34 10.28 -16.73
N ALA A 141 -21.25 11.57 -17.08
CA ALA A 141 -21.18 12.66 -16.11
C ALA A 141 -22.48 12.70 -15.30
N GLY A 142 -22.37 12.45 -13.99
CA GLY A 142 -23.48 12.61 -13.06
C GLY A 142 -23.85 14.09 -12.93
N HIS A 143 -25.09 14.41 -13.27
CA HIS A 143 -25.69 15.73 -13.12
C HIS A 143 -25.72 16.15 -11.63
N GLY A 144 -24.90 17.12 -11.26
CA GLY A 144 -25.01 17.85 -10.00
C GLY A 144 -26.21 18.80 -10.02
N GLY A 145 -27.36 18.33 -9.54
CA GLY A 145 -28.56 19.14 -9.36
C GLY A 145 -28.47 20.03 -8.12
N GLY A 146 -27.87 21.21 -8.26
CA GLY A 146 -27.99 22.27 -7.26
C GLY A 146 -29.40 22.87 -7.29
N ARG A 147 -30.11 22.81 -6.15
CA ARG A 147 -31.33 23.60 -5.94
C ARG A 147 -31.02 24.73 -4.96
N ARG A 148 -31.42 25.93 -5.39
CA ARG A 148 -31.47 27.17 -4.61
C ARG A 148 -32.55 27.09 -3.54
#